data_AF-A0A935LW97-F1
#
_entry.id   AF-A0A935LW97-F1
#
_cell.length_a   1.000
_cell.length_b   1.000
_cell.length_c   1.000
_cell.angle_alpha   90.00
_cell.angle_beta   90.00
_cell.angle_gamma   90.00
#
_symmetry.space_group_name_H-M   'P 1'
#
loop_
_entity.id
_entity.type
_entity.pdbx_description
1 polymer ?
#
loop_
_entity_poly.entity_id
_entity_poly.type
_entity_poly.pdbx_seq_one_letter_code
_entity_poly.pdbx_strand_id
1 'polypeptide(L)'
;MNEHKRAVNMLFNLLRVEGIIRSKTQDEKISNILLRLVPSSNEKSIPVIVKETYYFANYIAGALRGDFNSAYGFIKKRFELISCNKEIFRDTLFDNLKDSFLMKITAASEAGKFRESFGLFSEFVKLYGRSEAQKLNIIFSRAEIYLNHAINTKHAGEINEHISGLEKDLLNYRNKITIAVHNSLYFKLAKFYFVTGNHNKALKIINELYKSRHLKYSPHLEIYVRMLNILVHFELENYKLLKYVIPATVKYLKSKNKYYKTESAVINCIKLIAVKNEKTFAAKKLSILHKELMSLKKIRYEKNAFIYIDYIDWINKKLSSLN
;
A
#
# COMPACT_ATOMS: atom_id res chain seq x y z
N MET A 1 26.40 13.62 -10.22
CA MET A 1 24.98 13.58 -10.64
C MET A 1 24.48 12.19 -11.06
N ASN A 2 25.29 11.38 -11.77
CA ASN A 2 24.87 10.06 -12.27
C ASN A 2 24.62 9.02 -11.14
N GLU A 3 25.43 9.03 -10.08
CA GLU A 3 25.27 8.10 -8.95
C GLU A 3 24.03 8.37 -8.09
N HIS A 4 23.68 9.64 -7.86
CA HIS A 4 22.51 10.03 -7.08
C HIS A 4 21.19 9.58 -7.75
N LYS A 5 21.07 9.82 -9.06
CA LYS A 5 19.91 9.33 -9.84
C LYS A 5 19.86 7.80 -9.87
N ARG A 6 21.03 7.14 -9.99
CA ARG A 6 21.11 5.67 -9.95
C ARG A 6 20.62 5.11 -8.63
N ALA A 7 20.98 5.72 -7.49
CA ALA A 7 20.54 5.29 -6.17
C ALA A 7 19.01 5.42 -6.00
N VAL A 8 18.41 6.53 -6.41
CA VAL A 8 16.94 6.72 -6.39
C VAL A 8 16.25 5.66 -7.27
N ASN A 9 16.77 5.40 -8.47
CA ASN A 9 16.24 4.35 -9.35
C ASN A 9 16.34 2.95 -8.73
N MET A 10 17.43 2.65 -8.01
CA MET A 10 17.56 1.39 -7.28
C MET A 10 16.50 1.26 -6.18
N LEU A 11 16.25 2.33 -5.41
CA LEU A 11 15.20 2.35 -4.40
C LEU A 11 13.79 2.19 -5.00
N PHE A 12 13.51 2.86 -6.11
CA PHE A 12 12.24 2.69 -6.83
C PHE A 12 12.04 1.27 -7.33
N ASN A 13 13.09 0.65 -7.87
CA ASN A 13 13.00 -0.73 -8.33
C ASN A 13 12.75 -1.68 -7.15
N LEU A 14 13.40 -1.45 -6.00
CA LEU A 14 13.10 -2.19 -4.78
C LEU A 14 11.64 -2.01 -4.35
N LEU A 15 11.11 -0.78 -4.35
CA LEU A 15 9.72 -0.52 -3.99
C LEU A 15 8.75 -1.26 -4.91
N ARG A 16 9.02 -1.23 -6.22
CA ARG A 16 8.19 -1.91 -7.23
C ARG A 16 8.21 -3.43 -7.10
N VAL A 17 9.36 -4.02 -6.79
CA VAL A 17 9.53 -5.49 -6.76
C VAL A 17 9.20 -6.07 -5.39
N GLU A 18 9.70 -5.46 -4.33
CA GLU A 18 9.65 -5.97 -2.97
C GLU A 18 8.46 -5.41 -2.17
N GLY A 19 8.00 -4.20 -2.52
CA GLY A 19 7.10 -3.43 -1.68
C GLY A 19 7.73 -3.12 -0.33
N ILE A 20 6.90 -3.02 0.70
CA ILE A 20 7.37 -2.88 2.09
C ILE A 20 8.20 -4.11 2.50
N ILE A 21 9.40 -3.87 3.00
CA ILE A 21 10.38 -4.90 3.33
C ILE A 21 9.95 -5.75 4.53
N ARG A 22 10.40 -7.00 4.54
CA ARG A 22 10.12 -7.99 5.58
C ARG A 22 11.34 -8.84 5.95
N SER A 23 12.55 -8.38 5.65
CA SER A 23 13.79 -9.02 6.12
C SER A 23 14.91 -8.03 6.38
N LYS A 24 15.86 -8.45 7.24
CA LYS A 24 17.09 -7.70 7.53
C LYS A 24 17.92 -7.45 6.27
N THR A 25 18.08 -8.46 5.43
CA THR A 25 18.84 -8.36 4.17
C THR A 25 18.26 -7.31 3.22
N GLN A 26 16.93 -7.14 3.17
CA GLN A 26 16.32 -6.06 2.39
C GLN A 26 16.60 -4.69 3.01
N ASP A 27 16.55 -4.56 4.33
CA ASP A 27 16.86 -3.31 5.03
C ASP A 27 18.33 -2.90 4.85
N GLU A 28 19.25 -3.85 4.95
CA GLU A 28 20.69 -3.66 4.70
C GLU A 28 20.94 -3.15 3.28
N LYS A 29 20.24 -3.69 2.27
CA LYS A 29 20.32 -3.18 0.88
C LYS A 29 19.90 -1.71 0.79
N ILE A 30 18.82 -1.32 1.46
CA ILE A 30 18.35 0.08 1.48
C ILE A 30 19.39 0.97 2.16
N SER A 31 19.87 0.58 3.35
CA SER A 31 20.90 1.33 4.08
C SER A 31 22.17 1.53 3.24
N ASN A 32 22.64 0.49 2.54
CA ASN A 32 23.81 0.59 1.68
C ASN A 32 23.60 1.55 0.49
N ILE A 33 22.39 1.67 -0.04
CA ILE A 33 22.07 2.66 -1.07
C ILE A 33 22.08 4.08 -0.47
N LEU A 34 21.47 4.27 0.70
CA LEU A 34 21.40 5.57 1.36
C LEU A 34 22.77 6.10 1.81
N LEU A 35 23.68 5.23 2.24
CA LEU A 35 25.04 5.63 2.63
C LEU A 35 25.80 6.36 1.51
N ARG A 36 25.50 6.03 0.25
CA ARG A 36 26.09 6.69 -0.94
C ARG A 36 25.52 8.08 -1.21
N LEU A 37 24.47 8.47 -0.50
CA LEU A 37 23.75 9.73 -0.70
C LEU A 37 23.95 10.72 0.44
N VAL A 38 24.72 10.35 1.47
CA VAL A 38 25.03 11.24 2.59
C VAL A 38 25.88 12.39 2.05
N PRO A 39 25.43 13.65 2.17
CA PRO A 39 26.23 14.79 1.76
C PRO A 39 27.54 14.82 2.55
N SER A 40 28.67 15.06 1.87
CA SER A 40 29.97 15.18 2.53
C SER A 40 29.96 16.40 3.47
N SER A 41 30.38 16.21 4.72
CA SER A 41 30.44 17.28 5.74
C SER A 41 31.44 18.39 5.40
N ASN A 42 32.30 18.18 4.41
CA ASN A 42 33.42 19.06 4.06
C ASN A 42 33.08 20.05 2.93
N GLU A 43 31.88 20.00 2.34
CA GLU A 43 31.47 20.97 1.31
C GLU A 43 30.94 22.27 1.94
N LYS A 44 31.50 23.41 1.54
CA LYS A 44 31.06 24.76 1.97
C LYS A 44 29.58 25.04 1.66
N SER A 45 29.02 24.41 0.62
CA SER A 45 27.60 24.46 0.29
C SER A 45 27.16 23.24 -0.54
N ILE A 46 26.22 22.45 -0.03
CA ILE A 46 25.66 21.30 -0.74
C ILE A 46 24.70 21.78 -1.85
N PRO A 47 24.86 21.35 -3.12
CA PRO A 47 23.97 21.73 -4.21
C PRO A 47 22.49 21.38 -3.98
N VAL A 48 21.57 22.21 -4.48
CA VAL A 48 20.11 22.02 -4.31
C VAL A 48 19.64 20.65 -4.82
N ILE A 49 20.12 20.21 -5.98
CA ILE A 49 19.77 18.90 -6.57
C ILE A 49 20.21 17.75 -5.67
N VAL A 50 21.39 17.86 -5.02
CA VAL A 50 21.90 16.82 -4.11
C VAL A 50 21.03 16.74 -2.85
N LYS A 51 20.63 17.89 -2.28
CA LYS A 51 19.70 17.93 -1.13
C LYS A 51 18.34 17.33 -1.49
N GLU A 52 17.79 17.68 -2.65
CA GLU A 52 16.53 17.15 -3.15
C GLU A 52 16.60 15.63 -3.26
N THR A 53 17.64 15.09 -3.90
CA THR A 53 17.79 13.65 -4.11
C THR A 53 17.95 12.92 -2.80
N TYR A 54 18.68 13.49 -1.83
CA TYR A 54 18.77 12.95 -0.48
C TYR A 54 17.38 12.86 0.19
N TYR A 55 16.57 13.92 0.13
CA TYR A 55 15.21 13.88 0.69
C TYR A 55 14.33 12.86 -0.03
N PHE A 56 14.41 12.79 -1.36
CA PHE A 56 13.62 11.85 -2.14
C PHE A 56 13.98 10.39 -1.82
N ALA A 57 15.27 10.07 -1.78
CA ALA A 57 15.73 8.73 -1.43
C ALA A 57 15.29 8.30 -0.02
N ASN A 58 15.35 9.21 0.96
CA ASN A 58 14.89 8.92 2.32
C ASN A 58 13.37 8.78 2.41
N TYR A 59 12.59 9.52 1.61
CA TYR A 59 11.15 9.28 1.47
C TYR A 59 10.86 7.85 0.98
N ILE A 60 11.51 7.41 -0.11
CA ILE A 60 11.31 6.07 -0.66
C ILE A 60 11.75 4.99 0.34
N ALA A 61 12.88 5.21 1.04
CA ALA A 61 13.35 4.30 2.08
C ALA A 61 12.39 4.19 3.27
N GLY A 62 11.79 5.32 3.69
CA GLY A 62 10.74 5.32 4.71
C GLY A 62 9.53 4.50 4.27
N ALA A 63 9.05 4.69 3.04
CA ALA A 63 7.95 3.91 2.46
C ALA A 63 8.28 2.41 2.38
N LEU A 64 9.48 2.06 1.91
CA LEU A 64 9.98 0.68 1.89
C LEU A 64 10.03 0.04 3.28
N ARG A 65 10.35 0.81 4.32
CA ARG A 65 10.40 0.33 5.71
C ARG A 65 9.04 0.25 6.40
N GLY A 66 8.00 0.83 5.79
CA GLY A 66 6.69 1.01 6.41
C GLY A 66 6.69 2.12 7.47
N ASP A 67 7.69 3.01 7.45
CA ASP A 67 7.77 4.18 8.33
C ASP A 67 7.26 5.42 7.60
N PHE A 68 5.92 5.48 7.48
CA PHE A 68 5.23 6.55 6.75
C PHE A 68 5.38 7.93 7.41
N ASN A 69 5.59 7.98 8.73
CA ASN A 69 5.82 9.24 9.45
C ASN A 69 7.17 9.84 9.07
N SER A 70 8.24 9.05 9.09
CA SER A 70 9.55 9.51 8.63
C SER A 70 9.52 9.85 7.14
N ALA A 71 8.88 9.02 6.32
CA ALA A 71 8.70 9.30 4.89
C ALA A 71 8.01 10.66 4.66
N TYR A 72 6.94 10.94 5.40
CA TYR A 72 6.24 12.22 5.35
C TYR A 72 7.12 13.41 5.76
N GLY A 73 7.98 13.23 6.77
CA GLY A 73 8.95 14.24 7.17
C GLY A 73 9.90 14.63 6.03
N PHE A 74 10.40 13.66 5.28
CA PHE A 74 11.31 13.90 4.15
C PHE A 74 10.61 14.50 2.93
N ILE A 75 9.40 14.06 2.58
CA ILE A 75 8.69 14.62 1.43
C ILE A 75 8.27 16.07 1.67
N LYS A 76 7.98 16.45 2.93
CA LYS A 76 7.70 17.86 3.28
C LYS A 76 8.93 18.74 3.01
N LYS A 77 10.11 18.33 3.47
CA LYS A 77 11.39 19.03 3.19
C LYS A 77 11.69 19.11 1.69
N ARG A 78 11.42 18.03 0.95
CA ARG A 78 11.56 17.99 -0.51
C ARG A 78 10.64 19.01 -1.19
N PHE A 79 9.37 19.05 -0.79
CA PHE A 79 8.39 19.99 -1.34
C PHE A 79 8.77 21.45 -1.06
N GLU A 80 9.20 21.76 0.17
CA GLU A 80 9.68 23.10 0.55
C GLU A 80 10.90 23.51 -0.31
N LEU A 81 11.88 22.61 -0.46
CA LEU A 81 13.06 22.87 -1.28
C LEU A 81 12.71 23.16 -2.75
N ILE A 82 11.83 22.36 -3.36
CA ILE A 82 11.37 22.57 -4.74
C ILE A 82 10.56 23.88 -4.86
N SER A 83 9.74 24.19 -3.85
CA SER A 83 8.93 25.41 -3.82
C SER A 83 9.77 26.68 -3.80
N CYS A 84 10.93 26.66 -3.14
CA CYS A 84 11.88 27.78 -3.13
C CYS A 84 12.78 27.85 -4.38
N ASN A 85 12.81 26.78 -5.21
CA ASN A 85 13.74 26.65 -6.33
C ASN A 85 13.02 26.22 -7.63
N LYS A 86 11.81 26.72 -7.87
CA LYS A 86 10.91 26.24 -8.93
C LYS A 86 11.53 26.21 -10.33
N GLU A 87 12.37 27.20 -10.63
CA GLU A 87 13.08 27.32 -11.91
C GLU A 87 14.00 26.13 -12.20
N ILE A 88 14.67 25.61 -11.17
CA ILE A 88 15.59 24.47 -11.30
C ILE A 88 14.84 23.19 -11.68
N PHE A 89 13.57 23.07 -11.26
CA PHE A 89 12.76 21.86 -11.40
C PHE A 89 11.58 22.04 -12.36
N ARG A 90 11.57 23.08 -13.19
CA ARG A 90 10.41 23.42 -14.02
C ARG A 90 10.07 22.30 -15.01
N ASP A 91 11.09 21.79 -15.71
CA ASP A 91 10.93 20.83 -16.80
C ASP A 91 11.24 19.38 -16.38
N THR A 92 11.38 19.12 -15.09
CA THR A 92 11.66 17.78 -14.56
C THR A 92 10.37 17.00 -14.34
N LEU A 93 10.33 15.77 -14.86
CA LEU A 93 9.30 14.80 -14.52
C LEU A 93 9.48 14.35 -13.06
N PHE A 94 8.40 14.28 -12.28
CA PHE A 94 8.37 13.87 -10.86
C PHE A 94 9.05 14.81 -9.85
N ASP A 95 9.82 15.79 -10.30
CA ASP A 95 10.52 16.75 -9.43
C ASP A 95 9.96 18.18 -9.54
N ASN A 96 9.06 18.43 -10.48
CA ASN A 96 8.36 19.72 -10.56
C ASN A 96 7.44 19.94 -9.35
N LEU A 97 7.05 21.20 -9.14
CA LEU A 97 6.26 21.63 -7.99
C LEU A 97 4.92 20.88 -7.87
N LYS A 98 4.23 20.67 -9.00
CA LYS A 98 2.91 20.01 -9.03
C LYS A 98 3.03 18.55 -8.59
N ASP A 99 3.96 17.79 -9.17
CA ASP A 99 4.14 16.37 -8.84
C ASP A 99 4.61 16.21 -7.38
N SER A 100 5.52 17.08 -6.94
CA SER A 100 5.98 17.13 -5.54
C SER A 100 4.84 17.45 -4.56
N PHE A 101 3.91 18.35 -4.92
CA PHE A 101 2.74 18.64 -4.10
C PHE A 101 1.84 17.41 -3.97
N LEU A 102 1.59 16.71 -5.08
CA LEU A 102 0.77 15.50 -5.06
C LEU A 102 1.39 14.39 -4.20
N MET A 103 2.71 14.21 -4.29
CA MET A 103 3.44 13.26 -3.44
C MET A 103 3.33 13.61 -1.96
N LYS A 104 3.41 14.91 -1.59
CA LYS A 104 3.22 15.37 -0.21
C LYS A 104 1.81 15.03 0.29
N ILE A 105 0.78 15.22 -0.53
CA ILE A 105 -0.61 14.90 -0.20
C ILE A 105 -0.78 13.40 0.05
N THR A 106 -0.28 12.57 -0.87
CA THR A 106 -0.36 11.11 -0.74
C THR A 106 0.39 10.60 0.49
N ALA A 107 1.60 11.10 0.73
CA ALA A 107 2.38 10.72 1.90
C ALA A 107 1.72 11.15 3.23
N ALA A 108 1.02 12.30 3.26
CA ALA A 108 0.23 12.70 4.43
C ALA A 108 -0.91 11.68 4.69
N SER A 109 -1.59 11.23 3.64
CA SER A 109 -2.62 10.18 3.73
C SER A 109 -2.04 8.85 4.24
N GLU A 110 -0.90 8.42 3.69
CA GLU A 110 -0.21 7.18 4.11
C GLU A 110 0.27 7.24 5.56
N ALA A 111 0.67 8.41 6.04
CA ALA A 111 1.04 8.65 7.44
C ALA A 111 -0.17 8.76 8.38
N GLY A 112 -1.41 8.61 7.89
CA GLY A 112 -2.63 8.74 8.68
C GLY A 112 -3.01 10.18 9.02
N LYS A 113 -2.35 11.19 8.42
CA LYS A 113 -2.63 12.61 8.62
C LYS A 113 -3.77 13.08 7.71
N PHE A 114 -4.93 12.43 7.82
CA PHE A 114 -6.03 12.59 6.86
C PHE A 114 -6.55 14.03 6.76
N ARG A 115 -6.73 14.72 7.88
CA ARG A 115 -7.18 16.13 7.88
C ARG A 115 -6.24 17.05 7.08
N GLU A 116 -4.94 16.89 7.29
CA GLU A 116 -3.91 17.62 6.55
C GLU A 116 -3.93 17.24 5.06
N SER A 117 -3.98 15.94 4.76
CA SER A 117 -4.06 15.42 3.39
C SER A 117 -5.27 15.98 2.62
N PHE A 118 -6.46 15.98 3.22
CA PHE A 118 -7.67 16.54 2.61
C PHE A 118 -7.56 18.05 2.38
N GLY A 119 -7.01 18.80 3.34
CA GLY A 119 -6.77 20.23 3.19
C GLY A 119 -5.83 20.55 2.02
N LEU A 120 -4.67 19.88 1.98
CA LEU A 120 -3.69 20.03 0.90
C LEU A 120 -4.28 19.59 -0.46
N PHE A 121 -5.11 18.55 -0.49
CA PHE A 121 -5.77 18.10 -1.71
C PHE A 121 -6.79 19.12 -2.23
N SER A 122 -7.54 19.77 -1.35
CA SER A 122 -8.46 20.85 -1.71
C SER A 122 -7.71 22.03 -2.36
N GLU A 123 -6.56 22.42 -1.79
CA GLU A 123 -5.68 23.44 -2.37
C GLU A 123 -5.14 23.02 -3.74
N PHE A 124 -4.70 21.76 -3.88
CA PHE A 124 -4.20 21.22 -5.14
C PHE A 124 -5.24 21.31 -6.27
N VAL A 125 -6.50 20.95 -5.99
CA VAL A 125 -7.60 21.01 -6.98
C VAL A 125 -7.92 22.46 -7.40
N LYS A 126 -7.72 23.45 -6.54
CA LYS A 126 -7.89 24.88 -6.90
C LYS A 126 -6.80 25.36 -7.86
N LEU A 127 -5.58 24.86 -7.69
CA LEU A 127 -4.41 25.27 -8.46
C LEU A 127 -4.25 24.51 -9.78
N TYR A 128 -4.67 23.24 -9.81
CA TYR A 128 -4.45 22.31 -10.92
C TYR A 128 -5.77 21.64 -11.32
N GLY A 129 -5.98 21.36 -12.62
CA GLY A 129 -7.23 20.75 -13.10
C GLY A 129 -7.74 21.29 -14.45
N ARG A 130 -6.90 22.06 -15.15
CA ARG A 130 -7.29 22.72 -16.41
C ARG A 130 -7.17 21.78 -17.62
N SER A 131 -6.20 20.86 -17.61
CA SER A 131 -6.06 19.85 -18.67
C SER A 131 -6.70 18.51 -18.31
N GLU A 132 -7.01 17.68 -19.32
CA GLU A 132 -7.57 16.34 -19.11
C GLU A 132 -6.64 15.46 -18.26
N ALA A 133 -5.34 15.47 -18.53
CA ALA A 133 -4.35 14.73 -17.73
C ALA A 133 -4.35 15.16 -16.26
N GLN A 134 -4.53 16.46 -15.97
CA GLN A 134 -4.64 16.95 -14.60
C GLN A 134 -5.94 16.48 -13.94
N LYS A 135 -7.06 16.48 -14.67
CA LYS A 135 -8.34 15.97 -14.15
C LYS A 135 -8.23 14.48 -13.78
N LEU A 136 -7.57 13.67 -14.60
CA LEU A 136 -7.30 12.27 -14.30
C LEU A 136 -6.48 12.09 -13.02
N ASN A 137 -5.36 12.82 -12.89
CA ASN A 137 -4.55 12.78 -11.67
C ASN A 137 -5.38 13.15 -10.42
N ILE A 138 -6.24 14.15 -10.52
CA ILE A 138 -7.14 14.54 -9.42
C ILE A 138 -8.10 13.40 -9.05
N ILE A 139 -8.72 12.76 -10.04
CA ILE A 139 -9.65 11.65 -9.80
C ILE A 139 -8.94 10.50 -9.07
N PHE A 140 -7.77 10.08 -9.56
CA PHE A 140 -7.05 8.95 -8.95
C PHE A 140 -6.47 9.29 -7.58
N SER A 141 -5.91 10.48 -7.40
CA SER A 141 -5.42 10.89 -6.09
C SER A 141 -6.55 11.05 -5.08
N ARG A 142 -7.72 11.56 -5.49
CA ARG A 142 -8.93 11.53 -4.67
C ARG A 142 -9.27 10.10 -4.26
N ALA A 143 -9.32 9.18 -5.22
CA ALA A 143 -9.59 7.78 -4.95
C ALA A 143 -8.64 7.18 -3.90
N GLU A 144 -7.34 7.41 -4.05
CA GLU A 144 -6.33 6.89 -3.13
C GLU A 144 -6.50 7.44 -1.72
N ILE A 145 -6.67 8.76 -1.58
CA ILE A 145 -6.79 9.42 -0.27
C ILE A 145 -8.06 8.96 0.44
N TYR A 146 -9.18 8.90 -0.27
CA TYR A 146 -10.48 8.52 0.30
C TYR A 146 -10.53 7.03 0.66
N LEU A 147 -10.02 6.15 -0.20
CA LEU A 147 -9.91 4.72 0.15
C LEU A 147 -8.98 4.51 1.34
N ASN A 148 -7.83 5.19 1.39
CA ASN A 148 -6.93 5.10 2.54
C ASN A 148 -7.62 5.56 3.83
N HIS A 149 -8.35 6.68 3.79
CA HIS A 149 -9.12 7.16 4.94
C HIS A 149 -10.16 6.13 5.39
N ALA A 150 -11.02 5.67 4.48
CA ALA A 150 -12.07 4.70 4.76
C ALA A 150 -11.54 3.39 5.37
N ILE A 151 -10.44 2.87 4.81
CA ILE A 151 -9.82 1.63 5.28
C ILE A 151 -9.26 1.80 6.71
N ASN A 152 -8.64 2.95 7.00
CA ASN A 152 -8.02 3.21 8.31
C ASN A 152 -9.06 3.56 9.38
N THR A 153 -10.07 4.36 9.06
CA THR A 153 -11.13 4.72 10.01
C THR A 153 -12.18 3.62 10.15
N LYS A 154 -12.23 2.68 9.20
CA LYS A 154 -13.26 1.62 9.13
C LYS A 154 -14.67 2.18 8.94
N HIS A 155 -14.79 3.43 8.49
CA HIS A 155 -16.07 4.10 8.25
C HIS A 155 -16.30 4.26 6.75
N ALA A 156 -17.43 3.73 6.29
CA ALA A 156 -17.90 3.87 4.91
C ALA A 156 -18.84 5.09 4.72
N GLY A 157 -19.42 5.59 5.83
CA GLY A 157 -20.55 6.53 5.82
C GLY A 157 -20.31 7.79 5.01
N GLU A 158 -19.17 8.46 5.19
CA GLU A 158 -18.84 9.72 4.49
C GLU A 158 -18.34 9.50 3.05
N ILE A 159 -18.13 8.25 2.62
CA ILE A 159 -17.32 7.92 1.42
C ILE A 159 -18.12 7.07 0.43
N ASN A 160 -19.28 6.52 0.80
CA ASN A 160 -20.07 5.66 -0.09
C ASN A 160 -20.50 6.34 -1.40
N GLU A 161 -20.86 7.63 -1.35
CA GLU A 161 -21.16 8.41 -2.56
C GLU A 161 -19.91 8.61 -3.42
N HIS A 162 -18.77 8.93 -2.80
CA HIS A 162 -17.48 9.07 -3.48
C HIS A 162 -16.97 7.74 -4.07
N ILE A 163 -17.24 6.60 -3.43
CA ILE A 163 -16.83 5.26 -3.89
C ILE A 163 -17.69 4.78 -5.06
N SER A 164 -18.99 5.06 -5.06
CA SER A 164 -19.85 4.68 -6.19
C SER A 164 -19.45 5.42 -7.47
N GLY A 165 -19.09 6.71 -7.35
CA GLY A 165 -18.47 7.47 -8.44
C GLY A 165 -17.12 6.88 -8.86
N LEU A 166 -16.30 6.48 -7.89
CA LEU A 166 -14.97 5.91 -8.13
C LEU A 166 -14.98 4.64 -8.99
N GLU A 167 -15.90 3.70 -8.75
CA GLU A 167 -15.96 2.47 -9.56
C GLU A 167 -16.22 2.77 -11.03
N LYS A 168 -17.12 3.72 -11.30
CA LYS A 168 -17.45 4.18 -12.64
C LYS A 168 -16.24 4.86 -13.29
N ASP A 169 -15.55 5.73 -12.55
CA ASP A 169 -14.34 6.41 -13.01
C ASP A 169 -13.21 5.42 -13.31
N LEU A 170 -12.97 4.45 -12.44
CA LEU A 170 -11.98 3.38 -12.66
C LEU A 170 -12.29 2.58 -13.92
N LEU A 171 -13.56 2.27 -14.19
CA LEU A 171 -13.96 1.56 -15.39
C LEU A 171 -13.75 2.41 -16.66
N ASN A 172 -14.15 3.68 -16.61
CA ASN A 172 -14.06 4.62 -17.74
C ASN A 172 -12.61 4.95 -18.11
N TYR A 173 -11.73 5.04 -17.12
CA TYR A 173 -10.35 5.48 -17.32
C TYR A 173 -9.32 4.35 -17.17
N ARG A 174 -9.74 3.09 -17.14
CA ARG A 174 -8.86 1.92 -16.99
C ARG A 174 -7.68 1.86 -17.97
N ASN A 175 -7.87 2.37 -19.19
CA ASN A 175 -6.85 2.40 -20.24
C ASN A 175 -5.94 3.65 -20.18
N LYS A 176 -6.24 4.61 -19.30
CA LYS A 176 -5.50 5.87 -19.13
C LYS A 176 -4.63 5.88 -17.86
N ILE A 177 -4.60 4.78 -17.12
CA ILE A 177 -3.76 4.61 -15.92
C ILE A 177 -2.63 3.64 -16.16
N THR A 178 -1.52 3.87 -15.46
CA THR A 178 -0.43 2.90 -15.44
C THR A 178 -0.88 1.62 -14.74
N ILE A 179 -0.25 0.50 -15.12
CA ILE A 179 -0.51 -0.82 -14.51
C ILE A 179 -0.32 -0.78 -12.98
N ALA A 180 0.67 -0.02 -12.50
CA ALA A 180 0.95 0.11 -11.08
C ALA A 180 -0.20 0.83 -10.33
N VAL A 181 -0.70 1.94 -10.89
CA VAL A 181 -1.84 2.67 -10.33
C VAL A 181 -3.11 1.82 -10.36
N HIS A 182 -3.36 1.11 -11.46
CA HIS A 182 -4.47 0.17 -11.57
C HIS A 182 -4.44 -0.89 -10.46
N ASN A 183 -3.32 -1.60 -10.33
CA ASN A 183 -3.17 -2.67 -9.33
C ASN A 183 -3.35 -2.13 -7.89
N SER A 184 -2.73 -0.99 -7.57
CA SER A 184 -2.84 -0.33 -6.26
C SER A 184 -4.29 0.03 -5.93
N LEU A 185 -4.98 0.73 -6.84
CA LEU A 185 -6.36 1.19 -6.62
C LEU A 185 -7.34 0.03 -6.49
N TYR A 186 -7.26 -0.98 -7.36
CA TYR A 186 -8.13 -2.14 -7.29
C TYR A 186 -7.88 -2.95 -6.01
N PHE A 187 -6.62 -3.09 -5.57
CA PHE A 187 -6.35 -3.76 -4.29
C PHE A 187 -6.90 -2.97 -3.10
N LYS A 188 -6.73 -1.64 -3.07
CA LYS A 188 -7.33 -0.78 -2.03
C LYS A 188 -8.86 -0.87 -2.05
N LEU A 189 -9.50 -0.90 -3.22
CA LEU A 189 -10.94 -1.05 -3.36
C LEU A 189 -11.43 -2.43 -2.86
N ALA A 190 -10.72 -3.51 -3.20
CA ALA A 190 -11.01 -4.85 -2.68
C ALA A 190 -10.88 -4.89 -1.14
N LYS A 191 -9.82 -4.27 -0.59
CA LYS A 191 -9.64 -4.13 0.86
C LYS A 191 -10.79 -3.34 1.49
N PHE A 192 -11.18 -2.21 0.91
CA PHE A 192 -12.30 -1.41 1.39
C PHE A 192 -13.57 -2.24 1.52
N TYR A 193 -13.93 -2.98 0.46
CA TYR A 193 -15.11 -3.85 0.50
C TYR A 193 -14.98 -4.98 1.51
N PHE A 194 -13.79 -5.53 1.69
CA PHE A 194 -13.55 -6.53 2.71
C PHE A 194 -13.76 -5.97 4.13
N VAL A 195 -13.12 -4.85 4.48
CA VAL A 195 -13.18 -4.30 5.85
C VAL A 195 -14.56 -3.73 6.23
N THR A 196 -15.37 -3.39 5.24
CA THR A 196 -16.77 -2.94 5.38
C THR A 196 -17.79 -4.07 5.31
N GLY A 197 -17.34 -5.33 5.20
CA GLY A 197 -18.20 -6.51 5.22
C GLY A 197 -18.86 -6.87 3.89
N ASN A 198 -18.60 -6.12 2.81
CA ASN A 198 -19.12 -6.43 1.48
C ASN A 198 -18.23 -7.43 0.72
N HIS A 199 -18.16 -8.66 1.25
CA HIS A 199 -17.24 -9.69 0.75
C HIS A 199 -17.50 -10.10 -0.72
N ASN A 200 -18.76 -10.03 -1.18
CA ASN A 200 -19.10 -10.30 -2.59
C ASN A 200 -18.50 -9.26 -3.54
N LYS A 201 -18.58 -7.96 -3.21
CA LYS A 201 -17.92 -6.91 -4.00
C LYS A 201 -16.40 -7.04 -3.93
N ALA A 202 -15.83 -7.36 -2.76
CA ALA A 202 -14.40 -7.62 -2.64
C ALA A 202 -13.95 -8.75 -3.58
N LEU A 203 -14.69 -9.86 -3.63
CA LEU A 203 -14.40 -10.98 -4.54
C LEU A 203 -14.49 -10.57 -6.00
N LYS A 204 -15.48 -9.77 -6.38
CA LYS A 204 -15.63 -9.24 -7.75
C LYS A 204 -14.38 -8.45 -8.17
N ILE A 205 -13.91 -7.52 -7.34
CA ILE A 205 -12.72 -6.71 -7.62
C ILE A 205 -11.46 -7.58 -7.70
N ILE A 206 -11.30 -8.56 -6.80
CA ILE A 206 -10.18 -9.51 -6.84
C ILE A 206 -10.18 -10.34 -8.14
N ASN A 207 -11.35 -10.78 -8.60
CA ASN A 207 -11.46 -11.51 -9.86
C ASN A 207 -11.08 -10.63 -11.07
N GLU A 208 -11.43 -9.34 -11.06
CA GLU A 208 -10.97 -8.40 -12.10
C GLU A 208 -9.45 -8.22 -12.10
N LEU A 209 -8.81 -8.17 -10.92
CA LEU A 209 -7.35 -8.16 -10.80
C LEU A 209 -6.70 -9.42 -11.40
N TYR A 210 -7.31 -10.59 -11.22
CA TYR A 210 -6.80 -11.83 -11.85
C TYR A 210 -7.01 -11.86 -13.37
N LYS A 211 -8.17 -11.39 -13.85
CA LYS A 211 -8.50 -11.35 -15.29
C LYS A 211 -7.55 -10.47 -16.09
N SER A 212 -7.18 -9.30 -15.58
CA SER A 212 -6.29 -8.36 -16.27
C SER A 212 -4.87 -8.89 -16.46
N ARG A 213 -4.45 -9.90 -15.66
CA ARG A 213 -3.07 -10.43 -15.61
C ARG A 213 -2.03 -9.34 -15.32
N HIS A 214 -2.45 -8.20 -14.78
CA HIS A 214 -1.60 -7.06 -14.45
C HIS A 214 -0.78 -7.28 -13.17
N LEU A 215 -1.23 -8.16 -12.27
CA LEU A 215 -0.57 -8.45 -11.00
C LEU A 215 0.89 -8.92 -11.15
N LYS A 216 1.24 -9.56 -12.27
CA LYS A 216 2.63 -9.97 -12.56
C LYS A 216 3.62 -8.79 -12.58
N TYR A 217 3.14 -7.57 -12.83
CA TYR A 217 3.94 -6.34 -12.81
C TYR A 217 4.02 -5.68 -11.43
N SER A 218 3.29 -6.20 -10.44
CA SER A 218 3.30 -5.78 -9.04
C SER A 218 3.43 -7.00 -8.12
N PRO A 219 4.55 -7.76 -8.21
CA PRO A 219 4.71 -9.05 -7.54
C PRO A 219 4.59 -8.95 -6.01
N HIS A 220 5.02 -7.83 -5.41
CA HIS A 220 4.84 -7.56 -3.99
C HIS A 220 3.36 -7.50 -3.59
N LEU A 221 2.50 -6.99 -4.47
CA LEU A 221 1.07 -6.81 -4.22
C LEU A 221 0.30 -8.13 -4.40
N GLU A 222 0.70 -8.95 -5.38
CA GLU A 222 0.03 -10.21 -5.69
C GLU A 222 -0.04 -11.16 -4.48
N ILE A 223 0.99 -11.14 -3.62
CA ILE A 223 1.00 -11.90 -2.36
C ILE A 223 -0.20 -11.53 -1.51
N TYR A 224 -0.45 -10.24 -1.33
CA TYR A 224 -1.53 -9.74 -0.47
C TYR A 224 -2.90 -9.83 -1.14
N VAL A 225 -2.98 -9.74 -2.48
CA VAL A 225 -4.21 -10.06 -3.23
C VAL A 225 -4.63 -11.51 -2.98
N ARG A 226 -3.67 -12.45 -3.02
CA ARG A 226 -3.95 -13.87 -2.74
C ARG A 226 -4.34 -14.12 -1.29
N MET A 227 -3.67 -13.47 -0.34
CA MET A 227 -4.04 -13.54 1.08
C MET A 227 -5.45 -12.99 1.32
N LEU A 228 -5.78 -11.83 0.74
CA LEU A 228 -7.11 -11.25 0.81
C LEU A 228 -8.16 -12.16 0.16
N ASN A 229 -7.83 -12.81 -0.96
CA ASN A 229 -8.73 -13.76 -1.62
C ASN A 229 -9.08 -14.95 -0.73
N ILE A 230 -8.11 -15.49 0.03
CA ILE A 230 -8.36 -16.55 1.01
C ILE A 230 -9.33 -16.06 2.08
N LEU A 231 -9.11 -14.86 2.63
CA LEU A 231 -9.99 -14.28 3.65
C LEU A 231 -11.41 -14.05 3.12
N VAL A 232 -11.54 -13.50 1.91
CA VAL A 232 -12.83 -13.26 1.26
C VAL A 232 -13.58 -14.58 1.03
N HIS A 233 -12.92 -15.62 0.52
CA HIS A 233 -13.56 -16.93 0.37
C HIS A 233 -13.93 -17.57 1.70
N PHE A 234 -13.12 -17.37 2.74
CA PHE A 234 -13.43 -17.82 4.09
C PHE A 234 -14.68 -17.12 4.64
N GLU A 235 -14.79 -15.80 4.49
CA GLU A 235 -15.96 -15.04 4.94
C GLU A 235 -17.24 -15.35 4.15
N LEU A 236 -17.09 -15.77 2.90
CA LEU A 236 -18.20 -16.24 2.07
C LEU A 236 -18.48 -17.75 2.25
N GLU A 237 -17.85 -18.40 3.24
CA GLU A 237 -18.00 -19.83 3.55
C GLU A 237 -17.72 -20.77 2.36
N ASN A 238 -16.89 -20.31 1.41
CA ASN A 238 -16.49 -21.07 0.23
C ASN A 238 -15.43 -22.14 0.56
N TYR A 239 -15.66 -22.93 1.61
CA TYR A 239 -14.69 -23.89 2.17
C TYR A 239 -14.26 -24.96 1.16
N LYS A 240 -15.16 -25.40 0.27
CA LYS A 240 -14.83 -26.32 -0.82
C LYS A 240 -13.76 -25.73 -1.76
N LEU A 241 -13.90 -24.45 -2.11
CA LEU A 241 -12.96 -23.76 -2.99
C LEU A 241 -11.62 -23.49 -2.29
N LEU A 242 -11.63 -23.22 -0.98
CA LEU A 242 -10.42 -23.03 -0.19
C LEU A 242 -9.48 -24.25 -0.23
N LYS A 243 -10.01 -25.47 -0.39
CA LYS A 243 -9.19 -26.69 -0.57
C LYS A 243 -8.24 -26.60 -1.76
N TYR A 244 -8.60 -25.83 -2.80
CA TYR A 244 -7.78 -25.61 -3.99
C TYR A 244 -7.00 -24.30 -3.93
N VAL A 245 -7.64 -23.22 -3.44
CA VAL A 245 -7.02 -21.88 -3.39
C VAL A 245 -5.85 -21.83 -2.42
N ILE A 246 -5.94 -22.51 -1.27
CA ILE A 246 -4.87 -22.50 -0.25
C ILE A 246 -3.58 -23.14 -0.77
N PRO A 247 -3.56 -24.39 -1.29
CA PRO A 247 -2.33 -25.00 -1.80
C PRO A 247 -1.69 -24.20 -2.94
N ALA A 248 -2.50 -23.69 -3.87
CA ALA A 248 -2.01 -22.86 -4.97
C ALA A 248 -1.36 -21.57 -4.46
N THR A 249 -1.97 -20.93 -3.46
CA THR A 249 -1.44 -19.72 -2.81
C THR A 249 -0.15 -20.01 -2.05
N VAL A 250 -0.09 -21.07 -1.24
CA VAL A 250 1.13 -21.46 -0.51
C VAL A 250 2.28 -21.75 -1.48
N LYS A 251 2.02 -22.48 -2.58
CA LYS A 251 3.03 -22.75 -3.61
C LYS A 251 3.57 -21.44 -4.21
N TYR A 252 2.68 -20.49 -4.53
CA TYR A 252 3.07 -19.19 -5.05
C TYR A 252 3.93 -18.40 -4.05
N LEU A 253 3.47 -18.25 -2.80
CA LEU A 253 4.21 -17.49 -1.77
C LEU A 253 5.60 -18.08 -1.51
N LYS A 254 5.71 -19.41 -1.44
CA LYS A 254 7.00 -20.10 -1.30
C LYS A 254 7.91 -19.85 -2.50
N SER A 255 7.39 -19.93 -3.73
CA SER A 255 8.17 -19.64 -4.96
C SER A 255 8.74 -18.23 -5.02
N LYS A 256 8.14 -17.29 -4.27
CA LYS A 256 8.60 -15.90 -4.16
C LYS A 256 9.47 -15.64 -2.94
N ASN A 257 9.71 -16.65 -2.09
CA ASN A 257 10.35 -16.49 -0.77
C ASN A 257 9.61 -15.48 0.14
N LYS A 258 8.27 -15.48 0.07
CA LYS A 258 7.38 -14.54 0.75
C LYS A 258 6.34 -15.22 1.65
N TYR A 259 6.58 -16.50 1.97
CA TYR A 259 5.76 -17.25 2.92
C TYR A 259 6.31 -17.09 4.34
N TYR A 260 6.07 -15.91 4.93
CA TYR A 260 6.55 -15.56 6.26
C TYR A 260 5.65 -16.11 7.37
N LYS A 261 5.99 -15.82 8.64
CA LYS A 261 5.26 -16.37 9.80
C LYS A 261 3.81 -15.90 9.81
N THR A 262 3.56 -14.63 9.47
CA THR A 262 2.21 -14.06 9.45
C THR A 262 1.30 -14.81 8.45
N GLU A 263 1.73 -14.98 7.20
CA GLU A 263 0.97 -15.68 6.17
C GLU A 263 0.74 -17.15 6.54
N SER A 264 1.77 -17.80 7.08
CA SER A 264 1.68 -19.19 7.53
C SER A 264 0.65 -19.38 8.63
N ALA A 265 0.68 -18.52 9.66
CA ALA A 265 -0.27 -18.58 10.78
C ALA A 265 -1.72 -18.42 10.32
N VAL A 266 -1.97 -17.40 9.48
CA VAL A 266 -3.32 -17.11 8.94
C VAL A 266 -3.81 -18.28 8.08
N ILE A 267 -3.01 -18.75 7.12
CA ILE A 267 -3.40 -19.83 6.21
C ILE A 267 -3.67 -21.14 6.98
N ASN A 268 -2.80 -21.50 7.93
CA ASN A 268 -2.97 -22.73 8.69
C ASN A 268 -4.25 -22.69 9.55
N CYS A 269 -4.55 -21.55 10.17
CA CYS A 269 -5.77 -21.38 10.93
C CYS A 269 -7.02 -21.54 10.03
N ILE A 270 -7.07 -20.82 8.91
CA ILE A 270 -8.20 -20.89 7.96
C ILE A 270 -8.38 -22.31 7.41
N LYS A 271 -7.27 -22.99 7.07
CA LYS A 271 -7.30 -24.37 6.59
C LYS A 271 -7.94 -25.31 7.62
N LEU A 272 -7.57 -25.19 8.90
CA LEU A 272 -8.13 -26.02 9.97
C LEU A 272 -9.63 -25.76 10.16
N ILE A 273 -10.03 -24.49 10.16
CA ILE A 273 -11.45 -24.11 10.32
C ILE A 273 -12.27 -24.61 9.14
N ALA A 274 -11.80 -24.43 7.90
CA ALA A 274 -12.50 -24.85 6.70
C ALA A 274 -12.70 -26.39 6.61
N VAL A 275 -11.83 -27.18 7.26
CA VAL A 275 -11.97 -28.64 7.32
C VAL A 275 -13.00 -29.05 8.37
N LYS A 276 -12.95 -28.47 9.57
CA LYS A 276 -13.83 -28.86 10.68
C LYS A 276 -15.25 -28.28 10.53
N ASN A 277 -15.34 -27.05 10.02
CA ASN A 277 -16.59 -26.30 9.80
C ASN A 277 -17.54 -26.28 11.02
N GLU A 278 -17.00 -25.92 12.19
CA GLU A 278 -17.74 -25.87 13.44
C GLU A 278 -17.48 -24.52 14.14
N LYS A 279 -18.55 -23.83 14.57
CA LYS A 279 -18.47 -22.45 15.10
C LYS A 279 -17.60 -22.34 16.36
N THR A 280 -17.79 -23.21 17.34
CA THR A 280 -17.02 -23.25 18.60
C THR A 280 -15.53 -23.51 18.33
N PHE A 281 -15.23 -24.45 17.43
CA PHE A 281 -13.87 -24.73 16.98
C PHE A 281 -13.25 -23.52 16.27
N ALA A 282 -14.01 -22.85 15.39
CA ALA A 282 -13.58 -21.64 14.70
C ALA A 282 -13.22 -20.52 15.69
N ALA A 283 -14.10 -20.23 16.65
CA ALA A 283 -13.87 -19.23 17.68
C ALA A 283 -12.60 -19.52 18.50
N LYS A 284 -12.39 -20.78 18.91
CA LYS A 284 -11.18 -21.22 19.60
C LYS A 284 -9.92 -21.00 18.75
N LYS A 285 -9.93 -21.41 17.48
CA LYS A 285 -8.77 -21.27 16.58
C LYS A 285 -8.47 -19.81 16.23
N LEU A 286 -9.48 -18.99 16.02
CA LEU A 286 -9.33 -17.55 15.80
C LEU A 286 -8.77 -16.84 17.04
N SER A 287 -9.17 -17.24 18.24
CA SER A 287 -8.64 -16.69 19.50
C SER A 287 -7.15 -17.01 19.68
N ILE A 288 -6.72 -18.22 19.30
CA ILE A 288 -5.29 -18.61 19.29
C ILE A 288 -4.53 -17.79 18.25
N LEU A 289 -5.06 -17.70 17.02
CA LEU A 289 -4.46 -16.90 15.95
C LEU A 289 -4.31 -15.43 16.35
N HIS A 290 -5.32 -14.85 17.02
CA HIS A 290 -5.26 -13.47 17.49
C HIS A 290 -4.05 -13.23 18.40
N LYS A 291 -3.81 -14.11 19.39
CA LYS A 291 -2.65 -14.01 20.30
C LYS A 291 -1.32 -14.15 19.56
N GLU A 292 -1.26 -15.09 18.61
CA GLU A 292 -0.07 -15.30 17.78
C GLU A 292 0.23 -14.06 16.92
N LEU A 293 -0.76 -13.52 16.22
CA LEU A 293 -0.62 -12.34 15.38
C LEU A 293 -0.27 -11.08 16.18
N MET A 294 -0.83 -10.91 17.39
CA MET A 294 -0.43 -9.82 18.29
C MET A 294 1.05 -9.90 18.68
N SER A 295 1.59 -11.11 18.82
CA SER A 295 3.01 -11.33 19.07
C SER A 295 3.85 -11.04 17.82
N LEU A 296 3.43 -11.53 16.65
CA LEU A 296 4.11 -11.27 15.37
C LEU A 296 4.12 -9.78 15.00
N LYS A 297 3.07 -9.02 15.33
CA LYS A 297 2.98 -7.57 15.10
C LYS A 297 4.05 -6.77 15.85
N LYS A 298 4.65 -7.34 16.91
CA LYS A 298 5.78 -6.73 17.65
C LYS A 298 7.14 -7.02 17.01
N ILE A 299 7.24 -8.00 16.12
CA ILE A 299 8.50 -8.37 15.46
C ILE A 299 8.77 -7.38 14.32
N ARG A 300 9.96 -6.76 14.33
CA ARG A 300 10.37 -5.64 13.46
C ARG A 300 9.95 -5.76 11.99
N TYR A 301 10.09 -6.94 11.39
CA TYR A 301 9.80 -7.16 9.97
C TYR A 301 8.45 -7.83 9.70
N GLU A 302 7.91 -8.59 10.66
CA GLU A 302 6.59 -9.21 10.52
C GLU A 302 5.47 -8.17 10.66
N LYS A 303 5.68 -7.13 11.48
CA LYS A 303 4.72 -6.02 11.64
C LYS A 303 4.29 -5.38 10.31
N ASN A 304 5.15 -5.42 9.30
CA ASN A 304 4.90 -4.82 7.99
C ASN A 304 3.83 -5.58 7.19
N ALA A 305 3.53 -6.83 7.53
CA ALA A 305 2.39 -7.57 6.95
C ALA A 305 1.05 -6.86 7.24
N PHE A 306 0.95 -6.26 8.43
CA PHE A 306 -0.28 -5.65 8.95
C PHE A 306 -0.62 -4.32 8.28
N ILE A 307 0.34 -3.73 7.54
CA ILE A 307 0.08 -2.54 6.70
C ILE A 307 -0.80 -2.91 5.50
N TYR A 308 -0.60 -4.11 4.95
CA TYR A 308 -1.38 -4.56 3.81
C TYR A 308 -2.74 -5.10 4.21
N ILE A 309 -2.85 -5.84 5.31
CA ILE A 309 -4.12 -6.41 5.79
C ILE A 309 -4.15 -6.31 7.31
N ASP A 310 -5.19 -5.67 7.87
CA ASP A 310 -5.40 -5.64 9.32
C ASP A 310 -6.06 -6.94 9.79
N TYR A 311 -5.25 -8.00 9.90
CA TYR A 311 -5.71 -9.31 10.35
C TYR A 311 -6.29 -9.28 11.78
N ILE A 312 -5.82 -8.36 12.63
CA ILE A 312 -6.29 -8.26 14.01
C ILE A 312 -7.73 -7.74 14.03
N ASP A 313 -8.01 -6.66 13.30
CA ASP A 313 -9.38 -6.13 13.16
C ASP A 313 -10.34 -7.17 12.59
N TRP A 314 -9.91 -7.87 11.53
CA TRP A 314 -10.70 -8.94 10.92
C TRP A 314 -11.06 -10.04 11.94
N ILE A 315 -10.08 -10.55 12.70
CA ILE A 315 -10.33 -11.58 13.72
C ILE A 315 -11.28 -11.07 14.80
N ASN A 316 -11.10 -9.84 15.28
CA ASN A 316 -11.97 -9.26 16.31
C ASN A 316 -13.43 -9.19 15.83
N LYS A 317 -13.66 -8.66 14.62
CA LYS A 317 -15.00 -8.63 14.01
C LYS A 317 -15.59 -10.04 13.86
N LYS A 318 -14.79 -11.00 13.40
CA LYS A 318 -15.25 -12.38 13.22
C LYS A 318 -15.61 -13.05 14.55
N LEU A 319 -14.79 -12.87 15.59
CA LEU A 319 -15.08 -13.40 16.92
C LEU A 319 -16.36 -12.77 17.50
N SER A 320 -16.55 -11.46 17.35
CA SER A 320 -17.79 -10.80 17.77
C SER A 320 -19.03 -11.32 17.05
N SER A 321 -18.91 -11.79 15.79
CA SER A 321 -20.03 -12.38 15.04
C SER A 321 -20.30 -13.87 15.36
N LEU A 322 -19.36 -14.53 16.05
CA LEU A 322 -19.45 -15.95 16.42
C LEU A 322 -19.92 -16.16 17.86
N ASN A 323 -19.84 -15.13 18.69
CA ASN A 323 -20.40 -15.08 20.04
C ASN A 323 -21.90 -14.76 19.99
#